data_AF-A0A5J4E2M6-F1
#
_entry.id   AF-A0A5J4E2M6-F1
#
_cell.length_a   1.000
_cell.length_b   1.000
_cell.length_c   1.000
_cell.angle_alpha   90.00
_cell.angle_beta   90.00
_cell.angle_gamma   90.00
#
_symmetry.space_group_name_H-M   'P 1'
#
loop_
_entity.id
_entity.type
_entity.pdbx_description
1 polymer ?
#
loop_
_entity_poly.entity_id
_entity_poly.type
_entity_poly.pdbx_seq_one_letter_code
_entity_poly.pdbx_strand_id
1 'polypeptide(L)'
;MSKNFHESFAQAAVDPPSERSTGFVFTAVAVIVAIIFRSDTIILIIAASLATILLAASLLKPAILKPLNIIWFKFGLLLHRIVNPIVMLAMFAVAIVPAGLLMRIWRDPLRSEPEKEGSTYWIRRDRSELQTGSMKNQF
;
A
#
# COMPACT_ATOMS: atom_id res chain seq x y z
N MET A 1 22.94 22.33 8.21
CA MET A 1 22.81 22.02 9.65
C MET A 1 21.87 20.82 9.80
N SER A 2 22.41 19.60 9.89
CA SER A 2 21.63 18.42 10.22
C SER A 2 21.34 18.42 11.72
N LYS A 3 20.07 18.56 12.12
CA LYS A 3 19.66 18.30 13.50
C LYS A 3 19.80 16.78 13.72
N ASN A 4 20.66 16.39 14.65
CA ASN A 4 20.83 15.00 15.08
C ASN A 4 19.57 14.54 15.82
N PHE A 5 18.56 14.08 15.09
CA PHE A 5 17.45 13.31 15.65
C PHE A 5 17.87 11.83 15.73
N HIS A 6 17.50 11.14 16.81
CA HIS A 6 17.73 9.70 16.97
C HIS A 6 16.95 8.85 15.94
N GLU A 7 15.91 9.43 15.33
CA GLU A 7 15.09 8.79 14.31
C GLU A 7 15.13 9.60 13.01
N SER A 8 15.41 8.91 11.89
CA SER A 8 15.32 9.50 10.56
C SER A 8 13.86 9.47 10.09
N PHE A 9 13.15 10.60 10.22
CA PHE A 9 11.80 10.77 9.67
C PHE A 9 11.77 10.95 8.14
N ALA A 10 12.94 11.03 7.50
CA ALA A 10 13.03 10.96 6.06
C ALA A 10 12.75 9.52 5.64
N GLN A 11 11.59 9.29 5.01
CA GLN A 11 11.32 8.04 4.29
C GLN A 11 12.48 7.78 3.34
N ALA A 12 13.12 6.61 3.48
CA ALA A 12 14.17 6.21 2.57
C ALA A 12 13.64 6.31 1.14
N ALA A 13 14.36 7.02 0.27
CA ALA A 13 14.01 7.12 -1.13
C ALA A 13 13.96 5.69 -1.70
N VAL A 14 12.83 5.32 -2.29
CA VAL A 14 12.68 3.99 -2.90
C VAL A 14 13.49 3.97 -4.18
N ASP A 15 14.51 3.10 -4.22
CA ASP A 15 15.32 2.92 -5.42
C ASP A 15 14.53 2.22 -6.53
N PRO A 16 14.76 2.57 -7.80
CA PRO A 16 14.15 1.86 -8.91
C PRO A 16 14.60 0.39 -8.93
N PRO A 17 13.75 -0.53 -9.40
CA PRO A 17 14.11 -1.94 -9.53
C PRO A 17 15.26 -2.13 -10.52
N SER A 18 15.92 -3.29 -10.47
CA SER A 18 17.01 -3.59 -11.40
C SER A 18 16.54 -3.55 -12.86
N GLU A 19 17.37 -3.05 -13.77
CA GLU A 19 17.02 -2.95 -15.19
C GLU A 19 16.74 -4.34 -15.81
N ARG A 20 17.42 -5.37 -15.31
CA ARG A 20 17.21 -6.77 -15.70
C ARG A 20 15.84 -7.30 -15.31
N SER A 21 15.42 -7.08 -14.05
CA SER A 21 14.10 -7.53 -13.59
C SER A 21 12.99 -6.87 -14.41
N THR A 22 13.13 -5.58 -14.71
CA THR A 22 12.16 -4.86 -15.53
C THR A 22 12.12 -5.42 -16.97
N GLY A 23 13.29 -5.71 -17.57
CA GLY A 23 13.37 -6.38 -18.86
C GLY A 23 12.67 -7.76 -18.90
N PHE A 24 12.82 -8.56 -17.84
CA PHE A 24 12.12 -9.85 -17.73
C PHE A 24 10.60 -9.69 -17.62
N VAL A 25 10.11 -8.70 -16.88
CA VAL A 25 8.67 -8.42 -16.79
C VAL A 25 8.11 -8.08 -18.17
N PHE A 26 8.73 -7.16 -18.91
CA PHE A 26 8.26 -6.80 -20.26
C PHE A 26 8.35 -7.97 -21.25
N THR A 27 9.38 -8.82 -21.13
CA THR A 27 9.49 -10.06 -21.90
C THR A 27 8.32 -10.99 -21.59
N ALA A 28 8.02 -11.22 -20.31
CA ALA A 28 6.91 -12.07 -19.89
C ALA A 28 5.57 -11.55 -20.41
N VAL A 29 5.33 -10.23 -20.34
CA VAL A 29 4.12 -9.61 -20.92
C VAL A 29 4.05 -9.85 -22.43
N ALA A 30 5.14 -9.65 -23.18
CA ALA A 30 5.17 -9.88 -24.62
C ALA A 30 4.90 -11.35 -24.98
N VAL A 31 5.43 -12.31 -24.20
CA VAL A 31 5.15 -13.74 -24.35
C VAL A 31 3.68 -14.05 -24.09
N ILE A 32 3.09 -13.49 -23.02
CA ILE A 32 1.67 -13.68 -22.71
C ILE A 32 0.80 -13.17 -23.86
N VAL A 33 1.11 -11.99 -24.40
CA VAL A 33 0.41 -11.43 -25.57
C VAL A 33 0.53 -12.35 -26.78
N ALA A 34 1.74 -12.87 -27.07
CA ALA A 34 1.95 -13.82 -28.16
C ALA A 34 1.11 -15.10 -28.01
N ILE A 35 0.95 -15.60 -26.78
CA ILE A 35 0.14 -16.79 -26.48
C ILE A 35 -1.36 -16.50 -26.65
N ILE A 36 -1.85 -15.37 -26.12
CA ILE A 36 -3.26 -15.00 -26.21
C ILE A 36 -3.68 -14.80 -27.67
N PHE A 37 -2.85 -14.12 -28.46
CA PHE A 37 -3.15 -13.77 -29.86
C PHE A 37 -2.54 -14.74 -30.87
N ARG A 38 -2.34 -16.01 -30.48
CA ARG A 38 -1.69 -17.01 -31.34
C ARG A 38 -2.38 -17.27 -32.69
N SER A 39 -3.67 -16.96 -32.78
CA SER A 39 -4.47 -17.10 -34.00
C SER A 39 -4.19 -16.01 -35.03
N ASP A 40 -3.69 -14.86 -34.59
CA ASP A 40 -3.31 -13.76 -35.47
C ASP A 40 -1.80 -13.82 -35.73
N THR A 41 -1.44 -14.19 -36.97
CA THR A 41 -0.03 -14.40 -37.35
C THR A 41 0.78 -13.11 -37.25
N ILE A 42 0.17 -11.96 -37.53
CA ILE A 42 0.88 -10.67 -37.49
C ILE A 42 1.19 -10.30 -36.04
N ILE A 43 0.20 -10.38 -35.16
CA ILE A 43 0.36 -10.05 -33.74
C ILE A 43 1.35 -11.03 -33.08
N LEU A 44 1.27 -12.32 -33.42
CA LEU A 44 2.22 -13.33 -32.92
C LEU A 44 3.66 -12.99 -33.30
N ILE A 45 3.94 -12.70 -34.58
CA ILE A 45 5.31 -12.40 -35.04
C ILE A 45 5.85 -11.14 -34.36
N ILE A 46 5.02 -10.10 -34.23
CA ILE A 46 5.41 -8.84 -33.59
C ILE A 46 5.69 -9.08 -32.09
N ALA A 47 4.78 -9.75 -31.39
CA ALA A 47 4.94 -10.00 -29.96
C ALA A 47 6.12 -10.95 -29.66
N ALA A 48 6.31 -11.99 -30.46
CA ALA A 48 7.42 -12.93 -30.31
C ALA A 48 8.79 -12.31 -30.64
N SER A 49 8.87 -11.49 -31.70
CA SER A 49 10.09 -10.76 -32.04
C SER A 49 10.43 -9.74 -30.93
N LEU A 50 9.44 -9.00 -30.44
CA LEU A 50 9.61 -8.06 -29.34
C LEU A 50 10.07 -8.76 -28.05
N ALA A 51 9.46 -9.90 -27.70
CA ALA A 51 9.88 -10.72 -26.55
C ALA A 51 11.35 -11.15 -26.68
N THR A 52 11.76 -11.61 -27.87
CA THR A 52 13.13 -12.06 -28.13
C THR A 52 14.13 -10.90 -27.99
N ILE A 53 13.81 -9.74 -28.54
CA ILE A 53 14.65 -8.54 -28.46
C ILE A 53 14.78 -8.06 -27.01
N LEU A 54 13.67 -8.01 -26.26
CA LEU A 54 13.67 -7.61 -24.86
C LEU A 54 14.45 -8.57 -23.97
N LEU A 55 14.32 -9.88 -24.22
CA LEU A 55 15.07 -10.91 -23.51
C LEU A 55 16.57 -10.78 -23.76
N ALA A 56 16.97 -10.62 -25.02
CA ALA A 56 18.37 -10.40 -25.40
C ALA A 56 18.92 -9.11 -24.79
N ALA A 57 18.16 -8.00 -24.84
CA ALA A 57 18.56 -6.74 -24.21
C ALA A 57 18.74 -6.88 -22.70
N SER A 58 17.85 -7.61 -22.02
CA SER A 58 17.92 -7.86 -20.57
C SER A 58 19.18 -8.65 -20.18
N LEU A 59 19.55 -9.65 -20.98
CA LEU A 59 20.71 -10.51 -20.71
C LEU A 59 22.05 -9.86 -21.08
N LEU A 60 22.15 -9.29 -22.29
CA LEU A 60 23.43 -8.83 -22.85
C LEU A 60 23.77 -7.39 -22.42
N LYS A 61 22.81 -6.46 -22.44
CA LYS A 61 23.04 -5.03 -22.15
C LYS A 61 21.83 -4.39 -21.45
N PRO A 62 21.62 -4.69 -20.16
CA PRO A 62 20.49 -4.13 -19.40
C PRO A 62 20.52 -2.60 -19.28
N ALA A 63 21.69 -1.97 -19.43
CA ALA A 63 21.82 -0.51 -19.39
C ALA A 63 20.98 0.21 -20.46
N ILE A 64 20.68 -0.43 -21.60
CA ILE A 64 19.81 0.14 -22.65
C ILE A 64 18.36 0.26 -22.17
N LEU A 65 17.94 -0.60 -21.24
CA LEU A 65 16.60 -0.61 -20.65
C LEU A 65 16.45 0.40 -19.49
N LYS A 66 17.53 1.11 -19.11
CA LYS A 66 17.51 2.09 -18.01
C LYS A 66 16.47 3.21 -18.16
N PRO A 67 16.34 3.93 -19.30
CA PRO A 67 15.33 4.97 -19.42
C PRO A 67 13.91 4.40 -19.30
N LEU A 68 13.66 3.24 -19.90
CA LEU A 68 12.38 2.53 -19.79
C LEU A 68 12.10 2.13 -18.33
N ASN A 69 13.10 1.64 -17.62
CA ASN A 69 13.00 1.27 -16.21
C ASN A 69 12.60 2.44 -15.33
N ILE A 70 13.23 3.62 -15.53
CA ILE A 70 12.90 4.82 -14.77
C ILE A 70 11.48 5.31 -15.05
N ILE A 71 11.06 5.30 -16.32
CA ILE A 71 9.70 5.71 -16.71
C ILE A 71 8.67 4.75 -16.11
N TRP A 72 8.89 3.44 -16.26
CA TRP A 72 8.02 2.40 -15.70
C TRP A 72 7.92 2.49 -14.19
N PHE A 73 9.04 2.73 -13.51
CA PHE A 73 9.07 2.91 -12.06
C PHE A 73 8.26 4.14 -11.62
N LYS A 74 8.46 5.30 -12.26
CA LYS A 74 7.69 6.52 -11.97
C LYS A 74 6.20 6.34 -12.22
N PHE A 75 5.85 5.63 -13.29
CA PHE A 75 4.46 5.28 -13.57
C PHE A 75 3.88 4.39 -12.46
N GLY A 76 4.63 3.39 -12.00
CA GLY A 76 4.26 2.56 -10.86
C GLY A 76 4.04 3.37 -9.57
N LEU A 77 4.90 4.34 -9.28
CA LEU A 77 4.74 5.26 -8.14
C LEU A 77 3.48 6.13 -8.27
N LEU A 78 3.20 6.65 -9.47
CA LEU A 78 1.99 7.43 -9.71
C LEU A 78 0.73 6.57 -9.53
N LEU A 79 0.75 5.35 -10.07
CA LEU A 79 -0.35 4.41 -9.91
C LEU A 79 -0.54 4.04 -8.43
N HIS A 80 0.55 3.78 -7.70
CA HIS A 80 0.52 3.50 -6.28
C HIS A 80 -0.13 4.64 -5.49
N ARG A 81 0.17 5.90 -5.83
CA ARG A 81 -0.46 7.08 -5.19
C ARG A 81 -1.97 7.11 -5.35
N ILE A 82 -2.52 6.53 -6.41
CA ILE A 82 -3.97 6.46 -6.67
C ILE A 82 -4.57 5.20 -6.04
N VAL A 83 -3.93 4.05 -6.27
CA VAL A 83 -4.42 2.74 -5.79
C VAL A 83 -4.37 2.65 -4.28
N ASN A 84 -3.33 3.19 -3.62
CA ASN A 84 -3.19 3.11 -2.17
C ASN A 84 -4.38 3.75 -1.42
N PRO A 85 -4.78 5.01 -1.70
CA PRO A 85 -6.01 5.58 -1.13
C PRO A 85 -7.28 4.78 -1.46
N ILE A 86 -7.41 4.24 -2.67
CA ILE A 86 -8.59 3.45 -3.07
C ILE A 86 -8.67 2.16 -2.24
N VAL A 87 -7.56 1.44 -2.10
CA VAL A 87 -7.49 0.22 -1.30
C VAL A 87 -7.75 0.54 0.17
N MET A 88 -7.15 1.61 0.70
CA MET A 88 -7.39 2.05 2.07
C MET A 88 -8.86 2.42 2.32
N LEU A 89 -9.49 3.11 1.36
CA LEU A 89 -10.92 3.44 1.42
C LEU A 89 -11.79 2.17 1.38
N ALA A 90 -11.47 1.23 0.50
CA ALA A 90 -12.18 -0.04 0.41
C ALA A 90 -12.04 -0.85 1.71
N MET A 91 -10.83 -0.94 2.28
CA MET A 91 -10.60 -1.56 3.58
C MET A 91 -11.41 -0.88 4.68
N PHE A 92 -11.44 0.46 4.70
CA PHE A 92 -12.25 1.20 5.67
C PHE A 92 -13.73 0.89 5.51
N ALA A 93 -14.26 0.93 4.28
CA ALA A 93 -15.68 0.71 4.02
C ALA A 93 -16.14 -0.74 4.24
N VAL A 94 -15.29 -1.73 3.99
CA VAL A 94 -15.65 -3.16 4.05
C VAL A 94 -15.29 -3.80 5.39
N ALA A 95 -14.18 -3.41 6.01
CA ALA A 95 -13.75 -3.98 7.29
C ALA A 95 -14.11 -3.06 8.46
N ILE A 96 -13.67 -1.80 8.42
CA ILE A 96 -13.73 -0.91 9.58
C ILE A 96 -15.17 -0.43 9.84
N VAL A 97 -15.86 0.06 8.82
CA VAL A 97 -17.24 0.57 8.94
C VAL A 97 -18.21 -0.53 9.41
N PRO A 98 -18.23 -1.75 8.83
CA PRO A 98 -19.14 -2.78 9.28
C PRO A 98 -18.78 -3.30 10.67
N ALA A 99 -17.50 -3.41 11.01
CA ALA A 99 -17.07 -3.77 12.37
C ALA A 99 -17.54 -2.73 13.40
N GLY A 100 -17.40 -1.43 13.10
CA GLY A 100 -17.88 -0.36 13.95
C GLY A 100 -19.41 -0.32 14.08
N LEU A 101 -20.13 -0.59 12.99
CA LEU A 101 -21.59 -0.70 13.02
C LEU A 101 -22.06 -1.90 13.85
N LEU A 102 -21.40 -3.05 13.68
CA LEU A 102 -21.69 -4.25 14.46
C LEU A 102 -21.41 -4.02 15.95
N MET A 103 -20.30 -3.33 16.25
CA MET A 103 -19.99 -2.90 17.62
C MET A 103 -21.11 -2.03 18.16
N ARG A 104 -21.53 -0.97 17.45
CA ARG A 104 -22.64 -0.09 17.88
C ARG A 104 -23.93 -0.85 18.22
N ILE A 105 -24.24 -1.91 17.49
CA ILE A 105 -25.43 -2.74 17.75
C ILE A 105 -25.25 -3.62 19.01
N TRP A 106 -24.07 -4.22 19.20
CA TRP A 106 -23.83 -5.20 20.26
C TRP A 106 -23.40 -4.58 21.58
N ARG A 107 -22.65 -3.48 21.52
CA ARG A 107 -22.04 -2.82 22.67
C ARG A 107 -21.75 -1.38 22.28
N ASP A 108 -22.35 -0.41 22.98
CA ASP A 108 -22.05 1.01 22.77
C ASP A 108 -20.95 1.48 23.73
N PRO A 109 -19.65 1.28 23.41
CA PRO A 109 -18.56 1.69 24.31
C PRO A 109 -18.48 3.21 24.45
N LEU A 110 -18.99 3.96 23.46
CA LEU A 110 -18.91 5.40 23.42
C LEU A 110 -20.09 6.06 24.15
N ARG A 111 -21.11 5.29 24.59
CA ARG A 111 -22.37 5.82 25.13
C ARG A 111 -22.89 6.95 24.24
N SER A 112 -23.04 6.63 22.97
CA SER A 112 -23.30 7.57 21.87
C SER A 112 -24.68 8.22 21.99
N GLU A 113 -25.59 7.65 22.79
CA GLU A 113 -26.89 8.23 23.07
C GLU A 113 -26.82 9.30 24.17
N PRO A 114 -27.37 10.51 23.94
CA PRO A 114 -27.40 11.56 24.96
C PRO A 114 -28.31 11.14 26.12
N GLU A 115 -27.76 11.14 27.33
CA GLU A 115 -28.44 10.75 28.56
C GLU A 115 -29.51 11.81 28.92
N LYS A 116 -30.79 11.44 28.81
CA LYS A 116 -31.92 12.38 28.91
C LYS A 116 -32.24 12.85 30.34
N GLU A 117 -31.74 12.14 31.36
CA GLU A 117 -32.12 12.34 32.76
C GLU A 117 -30.96 12.81 33.69
N GLY A 118 -29.76 13.02 33.14
CA GLY A 118 -28.58 13.42 33.93
C GLY A 118 -28.21 14.90 33.78
N SER A 119 -27.77 15.56 34.86
CA SER A 119 -27.24 16.93 34.81
C SER A 119 -25.80 17.02 34.27
N THR A 120 -25.11 15.88 34.09
CA THR A 120 -23.70 15.82 33.68
C THR A 120 -23.36 14.47 33.07
N TYR A 121 -22.59 14.48 31.97
CA TYR A 121 -22.04 13.29 31.29
C TYR A 121 -20.85 12.64 32.03
N TRP A 122 -20.52 13.11 33.24
CA TRP A 122 -19.35 12.67 33.98
C TRP A 122 -19.52 11.25 34.53
N ILE A 123 -18.72 10.30 34.02
CA ILE A 123 -18.66 8.94 34.56
C ILE A 123 -17.99 8.97 35.93
N ARG A 124 -18.77 8.79 37.00
CA ARG A 124 -18.24 8.65 38.36
C ARG A 124 -17.48 7.33 38.47
N ARG A 125 -16.17 7.41 38.70
CA ARG A 125 -15.34 6.26 39.04
C ARG A 125 -15.51 5.94 40.51
N ASP A 126 -15.69 4.66 40.82
CA ASP A 126 -15.83 4.23 42.20
C ASP A 126 -14.47 4.32 42.93
N ARG A 127 -14.47 4.62 44.24
CA ARG A 127 -13.20 4.83 44.98
C ARG A 127 -12.36 3.55 45.06
N SER A 128 -12.96 2.38 44.88
CA SER A 128 -12.24 1.09 44.86
C SER A 128 -11.35 0.95 43.62
N GLU A 129 -11.76 1.48 42.45
CA GLU A 129 -10.99 1.39 41.20
C GLU A 129 -9.72 2.26 41.23
N LEU A 130 -9.77 3.39 41.95
CA LEU A 130 -8.66 4.34 42.10
C LEU A 130 -7.48 3.78 42.92
N GLN A 131 -7.68 2.70 43.69
CA GLN A 131 -6.63 2.13 44.53
C GLN A 131 -5.63 1.26 43.73
N THR A 132 -5.96 0.88 42.50
CA THR A 132 -5.22 -0.15 41.74
C THR A 132 -4.05 0.37 40.89
N GLY A 133 -3.79 1.68 40.85
CA GLY A 133 -2.79 2.24 39.92
C GLY A 133 -2.28 3.62 40.29
N SER A 134 -1.89 3.83 41.55
CA SER A 134 -1.13 5.02 41.91
C SER A 134 0.30 4.86 41.36
N MET A 135 0.69 5.71 40.41
CA MET A 135 2.05 5.79 39.87
C MET A 135 3.02 6.32 40.94
N LYS A 136 3.33 5.49 41.94
CA LYS A 136 4.15 5.88 43.09
C LYS A 136 5.61 6.19 42.73
N ASN A 137 6.13 5.66 41.60
CA ASN A 137 7.53 5.81 41.18
C ASN A 137 7.61 6.17 39.68
N GLN A 138 7.25 7.40 39.32
CA GLN A 138 7.32 7.87 37.93
C GLN A 138 8.64 8.59 37.58
N PHE A 139 9.51 8.81 38.57
CA PHE A 139 10.80 9.48 38.41
C PHE A 139 11.92 8.64 39.03
#